data_AF-E5XPC8-F1
#
_entry.id   AF-E5XPC8-F1
#
_cell.length_a   1.000
_cell.length_b   1.000
_cell.length_c   1.000
_cell.angle_alpha   90.00
_cell.angle_beta   90.00
_cell.angle_gamma   90.00
#
_symmetry.space_group_name_H-M   'P 1'
#
loop_
_entity.id
_entity.type
_entity.pdbx_description
1 polymer ?
#
loop_
_entity_poly.entity_id
_entity_poly.type
_entity_poly.pdbx_seq_one_letter_code
_entity_poly.pdbx_strand_id
1 'polypeptide(L)'
;MASALRTSFPLRAARLSFLLALAALLAGTGRATADPVHAAPDALLGRWTLVSAAGPGSEPLTRIKPGPILFEEKAGYLWASVRGGCNSLRAAGPIDGNTIALGQIVSTRMACPQPQMRVDDFLVNVFKGPGSYTIRPDGQLVLVSGQRTLALRRAEDRSDDGAEPEAGPESGGTTDEPA
;
A
#
# COMPACT_ATOMS: atom_id res chain seq x y z
N MET A 1 -41.67 -49.26 -15.52
CA MET A 1 -42.98 -48.57 -15.60
C MET A 1 -42.75 -47.16 -15.07
N ALA A 2 -42.89 -46.03 -15.76
CA ALA A 2 -43.42 -45.62 -17.07
C ALA A 2 -42.60 -44.38 -17.55
N SER A 3 -42.12 -44.37 -18.79
CA SER A 3 -42.61 -43.56 -19.93
C SER A 3 -42.23 -42.06 -19.93
N ALA A 4 -41.56 -41.69 -21.02
CA ALA A 4 -41.03 -40.38 -21.42
C ALA A 4 -42.08 -39.41 -21.98
N LEU A 5 -41.69 -38.15 -22.25
CA LEU A 5 -42.07 -37.23 -23.36
C LEU A 5 -41.47 -35.83 -23.06
N ARG A 6 -40.32 -35.41 -23.60
CA ARG A 6 -40.06 -34.74 -24.90
C ARG A 6 -41.13 -33.72 -25.35
N THR A 7 -40.81 -32.42 -25.24
CA THR A 7 -41.36 -31.32 -26.05
C THR A 7 -40.23 -30.29 -26.29
N SER A 8 -39.68 -30.16 -27.50
CA SER A 8 -40.14 -29.44 -28.70
C SER A 8 -39.53 -28.02 -28.79
N PHE A 9 -38.36 -27.93 -29.42
CA PHE A 9 -37.73 -26.68 -29.88
C PHE A 9 -38.30 -26.28 -31.26
N PRO A 10 -38.81 -25.05 -31.46
CA PRO A 10 -39.11 -24.57 -32.80
C PRO A 10 -37.85 -24.02 -33.48
N LEU A 11 -37.32 -24.80 -34.42
CA LEU A 11 -36.44 -24.35 -35.49
C LEU A 11 -37.23 -23.42 -36.41
N ARG A 12 -36.83 -22.14 -36.56
CA ARG A 12 -37.24 -21.30 -37.70
C ARG A 12 -36.07 -21.15 -38.65
N ALA A 13 -36.34 -21.59 -39.87
CA ALA A 13 -35.41 -21.73 -40.97
C ALA A 13 -34.93 -20.39 -41.55
N ALA A 14 -33.76 -20.51 -42.17
CA ALA A 14 -32.96 -19.54 -42.88
C ALA A 14 -33.71 -18.65 -43.90
N ARG A 15 -33.17 -17.44 -44.09
CA ARG A 15 -33.08 -16.80 -45.40
C ARG A 15 -31.66 -16.28 -45.61
N LEU A 16 -30.95 -16.96 -46.51
CA LEU A 16 -29.70 -16.51 -47.13
C LEU A 16 -30.04 -15.41 -48.14
N SER A 17 -29.35 -14.27 -48.10
CA SER A 17 -29.18 -13.39 -49.26
C SER A 17 -27.87 -12.64 -49.11
N PHE A 18 -26.99 -12.91 -50.08
CA PHE A 18 -25.61 -12.48 -50.18
C PHE A 18 -25.58 -11.16 -50.97
N LEU A 19 -25.03 -10.08 -50.40
CA LEU A 19 -24.64 -8.89 -51.17
C LEU A 19 -23.24 -8.45 -50.73
N LEU A 20 -22.29 -8.70 -51.63
CA LEU A 20 -20.94 -8.15 -51.61
C LEU A 20 -21.00 -6.69 -52.07
N ALA A 21 -20.51 -5.75 -51.26
CA ALA A 21 -20.11 -4.42 -51.71
C ALA A 21 -18.75 -4.08 -51.08
N LEU A 22 -17.79 -3.81 -51.95
CA LEU A 22 -16.37 -3.56 -51.68
C LEU A 22 -16.09 -2.04 -51.72
N ALA A 23 -15.08 -1.62 -50.93
CA ALA A 23 -14.34 -0.34 -50.97
C ALA A 23 -15.03 0.91 -50.33
N ALA A 24 -14.37 1.82 -49.61
CA ALA A 24 -12.97 1.98 -49.17
C ALA A 24 -12.87 3.16 -48.15
N LEU A 25 -11.66 3.31 -47.60
CA LEU A 25 -11.03 4.49 -46.97
C LEU A 25 -11.06 4.64 -45.44
N LEU A 26 -9.83 4.63 -44.93
CA LEU A 26 -9.40 4.77 -43.56
C LEU A 26 -9.57 6.22 -43.08
N ALA A 27 -10.25 6.39 -41.95
CA ALA A 27 -9.96 7.46 -41.01
C ALA A 27 -9.90 6.82 -39.61
N GLY A 28 -8.80 6.11 -39.36
CA GLY A 28 -8.47 5.68 -38.02
C GLY A 28 -8.16 6.92 -37.18
N THR A 29 -9.14 7.42 -36.44
CA THR A 29 -8.83 8.26 -35.28
C THR A 29 -8.16 7.34 -34.27
N GLY A 30 -6.83 7.28 -34.33
CA GLY A 30 -6.00 6.70 -33.29
C GLY A 30 -6.28 7.47 -32.01
N ARG A 31 -7.27 7.03 -31.24
CA ARG A 31 -7.37 7.40 -29.84
C ARG A 31 -6.19 6.68 -29.22
N ALA A 32 -5.09 7.41 -29.04
CA ALA A 32 -4.05 7.01 -28.10
C ALA A 32 -4.75 6.89 -26.75
N THR A 33 -5.22 5.68 -26.44
CA THR A 33 -5.32 5.25 -25.06
C THR A 33 -3.89 5.34 -24.58
N ALA A 34 -3.55 6.43 -23.90
CA ALA A 34 -2.40 6.40 -23.01
C ALA A 34 -2.66 5.17 -22.13
N ASP A 35 -1.87 4.11 -22.33
CA ASP A 35 -1.88 3.00 -21.40
C ASP A 35 -1.78 3.60 -20.00
N PRO A 36 -2.60 3.17 -19.04
CA PRO A 36 -2.39 3.59 -17.67
C PRO A 36 -0.94 3.25 -17.35
N VAL A 37 -0.11 4.27 -17.21
CA VAL A 37 1.32 4.11 -16.93
C VAL A 37 1.38 3.32 -15.63
N HIS A 38 1.67 2.03 -15.76
CA HIS A 38 1.85 1.13 -14.63
C HIS A 38 2.96 1.78 -13.80
N ALA A 39 2.66 2.20 -12.57
CA ALA A 39 3.71 2.78 -11.75
C ALA A 39 4.74 1.68 -11.54
N ALA A 40 5.96 1.89 -12.05
CA ALA A 40 7.04 0.94 -11.89
C ALA A 40 7.28 0.71 -10.38
N PRO A 41 7.64 -0.52 -9.96
CA PRO A 41 7.97 -0.83 -8.58
C PRO A 41 8.97 0.16 -7.95
N ASP A 42 9.90 0.68 -8.76
CA ASP A 42 10.86 1.71 -8.39
C ASP A 42 10.21 2.98 -7.82
N ALA A 43 9.04 3.36 -8.34
CA ALA A 43 8.31 4.54 -7.88
C ALA A 43 7.78 4.35 -6.45
N LEU A 44 7.62 3.12 -5.98
CA LEU A 44 7.23 2.78 -4.61
C LEU A 44 8.42 2.83 -3.63
N LEU A 45 9.64 2.59 -4.09
CA LEU A 45 10.83 2.49 -3.23
C LEU A 45 11.08 3.78 -2.46
N GLY A 46 11.54 3.68 -1.21
CA GLY A 46 11.83 4.78 -0.31
C GLY A 46 10.87 4.90 0.87
N ARG A 47 10.95 6.02 1.58
CA ARG A 47 10.23 6.26 2.83
C ARG A 47 8.91 7.00 2.60
N TRP A 48 7.87 6.56 3.29
CA TRP A 48 6.52 7.10 3.17
C TRP A 48 5.89 7.33 4.54
N THR A 49 5.46 8.57 4.80
CA THR A 49 4.83 8.97 6.05
C THR A 49 3.31 8.92 5.92
N LEU A 50 2.65 8.43 6.97
CA LEU A 50 1.19 8.35 7.03
C LEU A 50 0.53 9.74 6.98
N VAL A 51 -0.36 9.93 6.00
CA VAL A 51 -1.28 11.06 5.92
C VAL A 51 -2.60 10.68 6.60
N SER A 52 -3.27 9.63 6.10
CA SER A 52 -4.54 9.16 6.65
C SER A 52 -4.70 7.65 6.50
N ALA A 53 -5.57 7.08 7.34
CA ALA A 53 -5.93 5.68 7.31
C ALA A 53 -7.45 5.52 7.38
N ALA A 54 -7.99 4.58 6.63
CA ALA A 54 -9.42 4.26 6.59
C ALA A 54 -9.66 2.76 6.66
N GLY A 55 -10.90 2.39 7.02
CA GLY A 55 -11.35 1.01 7.11
C GLY A 55 -11.35 0.45 8.54
N PRO A 56 -11.72 -0.84 8.70
CA PRO A 56 -11.86 -1.46 10.00
C PRO A 56 -10.57 -1.39 10.85
N GLY A 57 -10.70 -0.78 12.04
CA GLY A 57 -9.60 -0.62 12.99
C GLY A 57 -8.69 0.58 12.74
N SER A 58 -9.02 1.51 11.84
CA SER A 58 -8.15 2.67 11.55
C SER A 58 -8.17 3.77 12.62
N GLU A 59 -9.16 3.76 13.52
CA GLU A 59 -9.37 4.80 14.55
C GLU A 59 -8.10 5.20 15.33
N PRO A 60 -7.25 4.26 15.79
CA PRO A 60 -6.06 4.62 16.59
C PRO A 60 -5.05 5.46 15.82
N LEU A 61 -4.99 5.33 14.49
CA LEU A 61 -4.03 6.00 13.62
C LEU A 61 -4.34 7.50 13.45
N THR A 62 -5.45 7.97 13.99
CA THR A 62 -5.76 9.40 14.11
C THR A 62 -4.93 10.08 15.19
N ARG A 63 -4.59 9.35 16.27
CA ARG A 63 -3.83 9.87 17.43
C ARG A 63 -2.41 9.34 17.50
N ILE A 64 -2.21 8.06 17.15
CA ILE A 64 -0.89 7.41 17.20
C ILE A 64 -0.42 7.18 15.77
N LYS A 65 0.52 8.01 15.31
CA LYS A 65 1.13 7.86 13.99
C LYS A 65 2.27 6.85 14.07
N PRO A 66 2.29 5.80 13.23
CA PRO A 66 3.48 4.97 13.10
C PRO A 66 4.62 5.78 12.48
N GLY A 67 5.84 5.26 12.56
CA GLY A 67 6.96 5.78 11.79
C GLY A 67 6.73 5.63 10.28
N PRO A 68 7.61 6.22 9.44
CA PRO A 68 7.54 6.03 8.00
C PRO A 68 7.62 4.55 7.63
N ILE A 69 6.83 4.16 6.62
CA ILE A 69 6.96 2.87 5.96
C ILE A 69 8.10 3.00 4.96
N LEU A 70 9.09 2.13 5.06
CA LEU A 70 10.19 2.04 4.12
C LEU A 70 9.93 0.86 3.18
N PHE A 71 9.86 1.14 1.88
CA PHE A 71 9.85 0.14 0.82
C PHE A 71 11.24 0.05 0.19
N GLU A 72 11.80 -1.15 0.14
CA GLU A 72 13.12 -1.42 -0.41
C GLU A 72 13.07 -2.64 -1.32
N GLU A 73 13.84 -2.62 -2.41
CA GLU A 73 14.10 -3.83 -3.17
C GLU A 73 15.38 -4.49 -2.66
N LYS A 74 15.29 -5.78 -2.33
CA LYS A 74 16.45 -6.57 -1.93
C LYS A 74 16.30 -8.01 -2.40
N ALA A 75 17.30 -8.46 -3.16
CA ALA A 75 17.37 -9.81 -3.72
C ALA A 75 16.14 -10.20 -4.57
N GLY A 76 15.58 -9.24 -5.33
CA GLY A 76 14.40 -9.45 -6.18
C GLY A 76 13.06 -9.48 -5.45
N TYR A 77 13.05 -9.11 -4.16
CA TYR A 77 11.83 -8.97 -3.35
C TYR A 77 11.60 -7.52 -2.96
N LEU A 78 10.33 -7.14 -2.90
CA LEU A 78 9.90 -5.90 -2.26
C LEU A 78 9.78 -6.14 -0.75
N TRP A 79 10.54 -5.39 0.02
CA TRP A 79 10.50 -5.36 1.48
C TRP A 79 9.76 -4.13 1.96
N ALA A 80 8.90 -4.29 2.95
CA ALA A 80 8.26 -3.22 3.68
C ALA A 80 8.67 -3.29 5.15
N SER A 81 9.09 -2.17 5.74
CA SER A 81 9.38 -2.08 7.16
C SER A 81 8.79 -0.83 7.80
N VAL A 82 8.33 -0.95 9.04
CA VAL A 82 7.70 0.16 9.77
C VAL A 82 7.80 -0.03 11.28
N ARG A 83 7.99 1.05 12.03
CA ARG A 83 7.72 1.08 13.48
C ARG A 83 6.24 1.41 13.67
N GLY A 84 5.46 0.46 14.16
CA GLY A 84 4.05 0.63 14.46
C GLY A 84 3.81 1.47 15.73
N GLY A 85 2.70 1.21 16.41
CA GLY A 85 2.38 1.86 17.69
C GLY A 85 3.21 1.33 18.86
N CYS A 86 3.61 0.06 18.82
CA CYS A 86 4.47 -0.54 19.83
C CYS A 86 5.63 -1.31 19.17
N ASN A 87 5.27 -2.17 18.22
CA ASN A 87 6.18 -3.12 17.60
C ASN A 87 6.78 -2.62 16.29
N SER A 88 7.93 -3.19 15.91
CA SER A 88 8.49 -3.03 14.56
C SER A 88 8.04 -4.20 13.70
N LEU A 89 7.54 -3.89 12.51
CA LEU A 89 7.02 -4.86 11.54
C LEU A 89 7.87 -4.86 10.29
N ARG A 90 8.10 -6.04 9.72
CA ARG A 90 8.73 -6.23 8.41
C ARG A 90 7.96 -7.28 7.63
N ALA A 91 7.81 -7.08 6.34
CA ALA A 91 7.22 -8.05 5.42
C ALA A 91 7.96 -8.02 4.08
N ALA A 92 7.93 -9.12 3.35
CA ALA A 92 8.52 -9.22 2.02
C ALA A 92 7.58 -9.94 1.06
N GLY A 93 7.61 -9.55 -0.21
CA GLY A 93 6.79 -10.14 -1.27
C GLY A 93 7.48 -10.05 -2.64
N PRO A 94 7.03 -10.84 -3.62
CA PRO A 94 7.51 -10.70 -5.00
C PRO A 94 7.11 -9.33 -5.57
N ILE A 95 7.91 -8.84 -6.51
CA ILE A 95 7.60 -7.63 -7.26
C ILE A 95 6.68 -8.00 -8.42
N ASP A 96 5.46 -7.47 -8.43
CA ASP A 96 4.47 -7.72 -9.48
C ASP A 96 3.69 -6.44 -9.83
N GLY A 97 4.29 -5.62 -10.70
CA GLY A 97 3.67 -4.39 -11.20
C GLY A 97 3.11 -3.47 -10.10
N ASN A 98 1.79 -3.22 -10.16
CA ASN A 98 1.05 -2.43 -9.18
C ASN A 98 0.43 -3.23 -8.01
N THR A 99 0.78 -4.51 -7.89
CA THR A 99 0.34 -5.37 -6.78
C THR A 99 1.40 -5.39 -5.69
N ILE A 100 0.98 -5.15 -4.45
CA ILE A 100 1.79 -5.35 -3.25
C ILE A 100 1.27 -6.63 -2.58
N ALA A 101 1.97 -7.74 -2.83
CA ALA A 101 1.69 -9.02 -2.20
C ALA A 101 2.73 -9.31 -1.10
N LEU A 102 2.73 -8.49 -0.05
CA LEU A 102 3.59 -8.74 1.12
C LEU A 102 3.14 -10.04 1.78
N GLY A 103 4.07 -10.97 1.93
CA GLY A 103 3.79 -12.33 2.41
C GLY A 103 3.98 -12.44 3.93
N GLN A 104 4.99 -13.20 4.33
CA GLN A 104 5.26 -13.45 5.76
C GLN A 104 5.65 -12.16 6.48
N ILE A 105 4.98 -11.89 7.60
CA ILE A 105 5.25 -10.74 8.46
C ILE A 105 6.07 -11.20 9.66
N VAL A 106 7.18 -10.51 9.88
CA VAL A 106 7.98 -10.60 11.11
C VAL A 106 7.71 -9.37 11.95
N SER A 107 7.41 -9.57 13.24
CA SER A 107 7.18 -8.50 14.19
C SER A 107 7.97 -8.73 15.47
N THR A 108 8.40 -7.66 16.12
CA THR A 108 8.72 -7.74 17.55
C THR A 108 7.45 -8.13 18.32
N ARG A 109 7.61 -8.72 19.51
CA ARG A 109 6.49 -9.22 20.34
C ARG A 109 6.41 -8.51 21.69
N MET A 110 6.54 -7.19 21.68
CA MET A 110 6.34 -6.37 22.87
C MET A 110 4.84 -6.22 23.14
N ALA A 111 4.46 -6.36 24.41
CA ALA A 111 3.12 -6.04 24.87
C ALA A 111 3.09 -4.59 25.34
N CYS A 112 2.30 -3.75 24.65
CA CYS A 112 2.01 -2.39 25.07
C CYS A 112 0.54 -2.25 25.49
N PRO A 113 0.20 -1.21 26.27
CA PRO A 113 -1.20 -0.83 26.48
C PRO A 113 -1.93 -0.52 25.16
N GLN A 114 -3.24 -0.36 25.28
CA GLN A 114 -4.05 0.18 24.19
C GLN A 114 -3.98 1.72 24.21
N PRO A 115 -4.04 2.39 23.05
CA PRO A 115 -4.38 1.84 21.72
C PRO A 115 -3.17 1.47 20.83
N GLN A 116 -1.95 1.40 21.36
CA GLN A 116 -0.72 1.12 20.61
C GLN A 116 -0.80 -0.22 19.88
N MET A 117 -1.25 -1.27 20.57
CA MET A 117 -1.39 -2.61 19.98
C MET A 117 -2.39 -2.62 18.81
N ARG A 118 -3.47 -1.83 18.86
CA ARG A 118 -4.41 -1.74 17.72
C ARG A 118 -3.80 -1.07 16.48
N VAL A 119 -2.81 -0.18 16.64
CA VAL A 119 -2.05 0.36 15.50
C VAL A 119 -1.25 -0.76 14.83
N ASP A 120 -0.56 -1.58 15.63
CA ASP A 120 0.21 -2.71 15.12
C ASP A 120 -0.71 -3.70 14.38
N ASP A 121 -1.86 -4.04 14.97
CA ASP A 121 -2.85 -4.93 14.35
C ASP A 121 -3.38 -4.39 13.01
N PHE A 122 -3.63 -3.09 12.94
CA PHE A 122 -4.06 -2.46 11.69
C PHE A 122 -2.99 -2.63 10.60
N LEU A 123 -1.72 -2.32 10.93
CA LEU A 123 -0.60 -2.43 9.99
C LEU A 123 -0.33 -3.88 9.57
N VAL A 124 -0.40 -4.83 10.51
CA VAL A 124 -0.33 -6.27 10.21
C VAL A 124 -1.38 -6.63 9.17
N ASN A 125 -2.62 -6.20 9.34
CA ASN A 125 -3.70 -6.55 8.43
C ASN A 125 -3.56 -5.88 7.05
N VAL A 126 -2.97 -4.69 6.99
CA VAL A 126 -2.63 -4.05 5.71
C VAL A 126 -1.55 -4.86 4.98
N PHE A 127 -0.50 -5.30 5.69
CA PHE A 127 0.63 -6.03 5.10
C PHE A 127 0.36 -7.50 4.80
N LYS A 128 -0.64 -8.15 5.43
CA LYS A 128 -0.96 -9.57 5.17
C LYS A 128 -1.69 -9.80 3.85
N GLY A 129 -2.47 -8.82 3.42
CA GLY A 129 -3.37 -8.98 2.28
C GLY A 129 -2.66 -8.73 0.97
N PRO A 130 -3.11 -9.35 -0.15
CA PRO A 130 -2.84 -8.77 -1.46
C PRO A 130 -3.41 -7.36 -1.45
N GLY A 131 -2.56 -6.39 -1.73
CA GLY A 131 -2.92 -5.00 -1.86
C GLY A 131 -2.60 -4.49 -3.25
N SER A 132 -3.25 -3.38 -3.61
CA SER A 132 -2.84 -2.57 -4.74
C SER A 132 -2.33 -1.23 -4.23
N TYR A 133 -1.55 -0.56 -5.06
CA TYR A 133 -1.17 0.81 -4.80
C TYR A 133 -1.33 1.68 -6.03
N THR A 134 -1.49 2.98 -5.78
CA THR A 134 -1.48 4.01 -6.81
C THR A 134 -0.74 5.21 -6.26
N ILE A 135 0.21 5.74 -7.03
CA ILE A 135 0.82 7.03 -6.76
C ILE A 135 0.07 8.06 -7.60
N ARG A 136 -0.61 8.98 -6.93
CA ARG A 136 -1.39 10.03 -7.59
C ARG A 136 -0.47 11.13 -8.13
N PRO A 137 -0.95 11.97 -9.07
CA PRO A 137 -0.17 13.09 -9.61
C PRO A 137 0.30 14.11 -8.56
N ASP A 138 -0.39 14.20 -7.42
CA ASP A 138 -0.01 15.04 -6.28
C ASP A 138 1.10 14.42 -5.40
N GLY A 139 1.64 13.27 -5.80
CA GLY A 139 2.69 12.54 -5.07
C GLY A 139 2.18 11.72 -3.89
N GLN A 140 0.86 11.63 -3.67
CA GLN A 140 0.31 10.80 -2.61
C GLN A 140 0.25 9.33 -3.05
N LEU A 141 0.89 8.45 -2.28
CA LEU A 141 0.75 7.00 -2.40
C LEU A 141 -0.52 6.56 -1.67
N VAL A 142 -1.43 5.95 -2.39
CA VAL A 142 -2.62 5.31 -1.85
C VAL A 142 -2.42 3.80 -1.92
N LEU A 143 -2.43 3.14 -0.77
CA LEU A 143 -2.33 1.68 -0.65
C LEU A 143 -3.67 1.13 -0.17
N VAL A 144 -4.19 0.14 -0.86
CA VAL A 144 -5.47 -0.51 -0.56
C VAL A 144 -5.21 -2.00 -0.30
N SER A 145 -5.67 -2.50 0.84
CA SER A 145 -5.55 -3.92 1.22
C SER A 145 -6.86 -4.37 1.87
N GLY A 146 -7.63 -5.18 1.14
CA GLY A 146 -9.01 -5.51 1.51
C GLY A 146 -9.87 -4.26 1.70
N GLN A 147 -10.43 -4.09 2.90
CA GLN A 147 -11.24 -2.92 3.28
C GLN A 147 -10.44 -1.78 3.91
N ARG A 148 -9.11 -1.87 3.92
CA ARG A 148 -8.22 -0.87 4.55
C ARG A 148 -7.52 -0.04 3.50
N THR A 149 -7.37 1.25 3.80
CA THR A 149 -6.66 2.19 2.94
C THR A 149 -5.66 2.98 3.76
N LEU A 150 -4.46 3.16 3.22
CA LEU A 150 -3.45 4.10 3.69
C LEU A 150 -3.21 5.15 2.61
N ALA A 151 -3.33 6.42 2.97
CA ALA A 151 -2.80 7.52 2.19
C ALA A 151 -1.47 7.94 2.81
N LEU A 152 -0.42 7.97 2.00
CA LEU A 152 0.95 8.20 2.43
C LEU A 152 1.59 9.28 1.55
N ARG A 153 2.52 10.03 2.11
CA ARG A 153 3.35 11.02 1.37
C ARG A 153 4.81 10.63 1.48
N ARG A 154 5.65 11.07 0.54
CA ARG A 154 7.10 10.93 0.68
C ARG A 154 7.54 11.51 2.02
N ALA A 155 8.35 10.74 2.75
CA ALA A 155 8.98 11.28 3.94
C ALA A 155 9.99 12.34 3.48
N GLU A 156 9.95 13.52 4.11
CA GLU A 156 11.00 14.52 3.91
C GLU A 156 12.30 13.95 4.49
N ASP A 157 13.38 14.03 3.72
CA ASP A 157 14.72 13.82 4.25
C ASP A 157 14.97 14.91 5.28
N ARG A 158 14.96 14.55 6.56
CA ARG A 158 15.46 15.47 7.58
C ARG A 158 16.97 15.53 7.39
N SER A 159 17.44 16.52 6.65
CA SER A 159 18.75 17.11 6.94
C SER A 159 18.67 17.59 8.38
N ASP A 160 19.33 16.88 9.27
CA ASP A 160 19.42 17.18 10.71
C ASP A 160 20.36 18.38 10.93
N ASP A 161 20.07 19.50 10.28
CA ASP A 161 20.77 20.76 10.46
C ASP A 161 19.97 21.59 11.48
N GLY A 162 20.24 21.40 12.77
CA GLY A 162 19.91 22.40 13.79
C GLY A 162 19.06 21.95 14.99
N ALA A 163 19.27 20.75 15.53
CA ALA A 163 19.00 20.51 16.95
C ALA A 163 20.33 20.50 17.71
N GLU A 164 20.91 21.67 17.91
CA GLU A 164 21.95 21.84 18.94
C GLU A 164 21.29 21.52 20.29
N PRO A 165 21.82 20.57 21.08
CA PRO A 165 21.33 20.38 22.42
C PRO A 165 21.74 21.61 23.22
N GLU A 166 20.77 22.43 23.63
CA GLU A 166 20.95 23.43 24.67
C GLU A 166 21.56 22.72 25.89
N ALA A 167 22.87 22.90 26.07
CA ALA A 167 23.60 22.46 27.24
C ALA A 167 23.02 23.22 28.43
N GLY A 168 22.25 22.53 29.27
CA GLY A 168 21.80 23.06 30.55
C GLY A 168 23.01 23.42 31.42
N PRO A 169 22.95 24.52 32.20
CA PRO A 169 24.11 24.98 32.96
C PRO A 169 24.49 23.96 34.04
N GLU A 170 25.78 23.62 34.05
CA GLU A 170 26.44 22.75 35.01
C GLU A 170 26.34 23.35 36.42
N SER A 171 25.70 22.63 37.34
CA SER A 171 25.70 22.95 38.77
C SER A 171 27.03 22.49 39.39
N GLY A 172 27.97 23.41 39.55
CA GLY A 172 29.19 23.21 40.31
C GLY A 172 28.89 23.03 41.81
N GLY A 173 29.12 21.82 42.32
CA GLY A 173 29.14 21.54 43.75
C GLY A 173 30.55 21.78 44.32
N THR A 174 30.68 22.76 45.22
CA THR A 174 31.88 22.96 46.03
C THR A 174 32.01 21.82 47.04
N THR A 175 33.18 21.19 47.04
CA THR A 175 33.64 20.24 48.04
C THR A 175 34.03 21.00 49.32
N ASP A 176 33.41 20.65 50.44
CA ASP A 176 33.85 21.06 51.78
C ASP A 176 35.05 20.17 52.20
N GLU A 177 36.14 20.80 52.61
CA GLU A 177 37.38 20.18 53.09
C GLU A 177 37.47 20.32 54.63
N PRO A 178 37.77 19.27 55.41
CA PRO A 178 37.68 19.34 56.86
C PRO A 178 38.97 19.85 57.53
N ALA A 179 38.80 20.46 58.71
CA ALA A 179 39.84 20.72 59.71
C ALA A 179 39.51 20.00 61.02
#